data_AF-A0A3M2VLM8-F1
#
_entry.id   AF-A0A3M2VLM8-F1
#
_cell.length_a   1.000
_cell.length_b   1.000
_cell.length_c   1.000
_cell.angle_alpha   90.00
_cell.angle_beta   90.00
_cell.angle_gamma   90.00
#
_symmetry.space_group_name_H-M   'P 1'
#
loop_
_entity.id
_entity.type
_entity.pdbx_description
1 polymer ?
#
loop_
_entity_poly.entity_id
_entity_poly.type
_entity_poly.pdbx_seq_one_letter_code
_entity_poly.pdbx_strand_id
1 'polypeptide(L)'
;MPEPSSLASWTRALRKQLDALSVDSHALCKSAGINMESLDDPGAQFPADAIARLWQLAVHASLDPALGLRVSRFVSPTAFHALGYTLVASGSLREVFERIVRYRAMAEDSLELDFRAVGERYEFRFGTPKSCQLPAMNCWMHSRPSTCALAAVG
;
A
#
# COMPACT_ATOMS: atom_id res chain seq x y z
N MET A 1 -22.31 -9.86 -1.08
CA MET A 1 -21.06 -10.50 -1.55
C MET A 1 -19.91 -9.83 -0.81
N PRO A 2 -18.93 -10.57 -0.26
CA PRO A 2 -17.76 -9.97 0.35
C PRO A 2 -16.96 -9.20 -0.71
N GLU A 3 -16.52 -8.00 -0.38
CA GLU A 3 -15.69 -7.18 -1.24
C GLU A 3 -14.20 -7.52 -1.03
N PRO A 4 -13.39 -7.61 -2.10
CA PRO A 4 -11.97 -7.90 -1.96
C PRO A 4 -11.26 -6.78 -1.20
N SER A 5 -10.39 -7.12 -0.26
CA SER A 5 -9.65 -6.11 0.52
C SER A 5 -8.80 -5.19 -0.37
N SER A 6 -8.59 -3.94 0.07
CA SER A 6 -7.71 -3.01 -0.63
C SER A 6 -6.29 -3.59 -0.81
N LEU A 7 -5.79 -4.34 0.18
CA LEU A 7 -4.50 -5.04 0.09
C LEU A 7 -4.46 -6.09 -1.03
N ALA A 8 -5.52 -6.86 -1.22
CA ALA A 8 -5.62 -7.81 -2.35
C ALA A 8 -5.60 -7.08 -3.70
N SER A 9 -6.33 -5.96 -3.79
CA SER A 9 -6.36 -5.11 -4.99
C SER A 9 -4.99 -4.50 -5.31
N TRP A 10 -4.28 -3.97 -4.32
CA TRP A 10 -2.91 -3.46 -4.48
C TRP A 10 -1.91 -4.55 -4.86
N THR A 11 -2.05 -5.75 -4.28
CA THR A 11 -1.19 -6.90 -4.63
C THR A 11 -1.37 -7.29 -6.09
N ARG A 12 -2.61 -7.30 -6.61
CA ARG A 12 -2.87 -7.51 -8.03
C ARG A 12 -2.27 -6.43 -8.92
N ALA A 13 -2.35 -5.15 -8.52
CA ALA A 13 -1.74 -4.06 -9.26
C ALA A 13 -0.20 -4.18 -9.30
N LEU A 14 0.42 -4.52 -8.18
CA LEU A 14 1.87 -4.75 -8.09
C LEU A 14 2.31 -5.90 -9.00
N ARG A 15 1.57 -7.01 -9.01
CA ARG A 15 1.87 -8.15 -9.91
C ARG A 15 1.85 -7.72 -11.37
N LYS A 16 0.81 -7.02 -11.81
CA LYS A 16 0.74 -6.50 -13.19
C LYS A 16 1.92 -5.60 -13.55
N GLN A 17 2.35 -4.76 -12.61
CA GLN A 17 3.54 -3.92 -12.80
C GLN A 17 4.83 -4.74 -12.91
N LEU A 18 4.99 -5.79 -12.09
CA LEU A 18 6.16 -6.67 -12.12
C LEU A 18 6.19 -7.50 -13.41
N ASP A 19 5.05 -8.05 -13.82
CA ASP A 19 4.92 -8.81 -15.07
C ASP A 19 5.25 -7.92 -16.27
N ALA A 20 4.82 -6.65 -16.27
CA ALA A 20 5.17 -5.68 -17.30
C ALA A 20 6.68 -5.33 -17.32
N LEU A 21 7.39 -5.54 -16.22
CA LEU A 21 8.86 -5.41 -16.11
C LEU A 21 9.58 -6.74 -16.39
N SER A 22 8.86 -7.80 -16.78
CA SER A 22 9.41 -9.16 -16.93
C SER A 22 10.05 -9.73 -15.66
N VAL A 23 9.60 -9.25 -14.49
CA VAL A 23 9.99 -9.78 -13.18
C VAL A 23 9.00 -10.88 -12.79
N ASP A 24 9.51 -12.02 -12.31
CA ASP A 24 8.66 -13.16 -11.89
C ASP A 24 7.86 -12.83 -10.63
N SER A 25 6.66 -12.27 -10.82
CA SER A 25 5.77 -11.89 -9.74
C SER A 25 5.28 -13.10 -8.93
N HIS A 26 5.25 -14.29 -9.53
CA HIS A 26 4.81 -15.52 -8.86
C HIS A 26 5.86 -15.98 -7.83
N ALA A 27 7.14 -16.03 -8.23
CA ALA A 27 8.23 -16.37 -7.33
C ALA A 27 8.32 -15.39 -6.14
N LEU A 28 8.10 -14.10 -6.39
CA LEU A 28 8.11 -13.09 -5.32
C LEU A 28 6.93 -13.22 -4.35
N CYS A 29 5.71 -13.46 -4.86
CA CYS A 29 4.54 -13.73 -4.01
C CYS A 29 4.78 -14.94 -3.10
N LYS A 30 5.26 -16.04 -3.68
CA LYS A 30 5.58 -17.26 -2.92
C LYS A 30 6.63 -17.00 -1.84
N SER A 31 7.69 -16.24 -2.17
CA SER A 31 8.76 -15.89 -1.23
C SER A 31 8.27 -14.97 -0.09
N ALA A 32 7.25 -14.16 -0.33
CA ALA A 32 6.62 -13.32 0.69
C ALA A 32 5.65 -14.10 1.61
N GLY A 33 5.34 -15.36 1.27
CA GLY A 33 4.35 -16.19 1.96
C GLY A 33 2.91 -15.91 1.50
N ILE A 34 2.72 -15.34 0.30
CA ILE A 34 1.41 -15.05 -0.27
C ILE A 34 0.98 -16.22 -1.14
N ASN A 35 -0.11 -16.88 -0.79
CA ASN A 35 -0.75 -17.86 -1.67
C ASN A 35 -1.41 -17.11 -2.84
N MET A 36 -1.06 -17.49 -4.06
CA MET A 36 -1.60 -16.85 -5.25
C MET A 36 -3.01 -17.29 -5.58
N GLU A 37 -3.38 -18.52 -5.22
CA GLU A 37 -4.72 -19.05 -5.47
C GLU A 37 -5.78 -18.30 -4.66
N SER A 38 -5.40 -17.65 -3.55
CA SER A 38 -6.30 -16.83 -2.75
C SER A 38 -6.42 -15.38 -3.23
N LEU A 39 -5.68 -14.93 -4.25
CA LEU A 39 -5.77 -13.53 -4.73
C LEU A 39 -7.08 -13.21 -5.46
N ASP A 40 -7.75 -14.24 -6.00
CA ASP A 40 -9.04 -14.10 -6.64
C ASP A 40 -10.21 -14.34 -5.68
N ASP A 41 -9.93 -14.78 -4.45
CA ASP A 41 -10.92 -14.92 -3.38
C ASP A 41 -11.20 -13.56 -2.73
N PRO A 42 -12.44 -13.01 -2.85
CA PRO A 42 -12.80 -11.75 -2.21
C PRO A 42 -12.75 -11.80 -0.68
N GLY A 43 -12.84 -12.99 -0.08
CA GLY A 43 -12.75 -13.20 1.37
C GLY A 43 -11.32 -13.35 1.89
N ALA A 44 -10.32 -13.43 1.01
CA ALA A 44 -8.94 -13.68 1.42
C ALA A 44 -8.36 -12.50 2.22
N GLN A 45 -7.76 -12.85 3.36
CA GLN A 45 -7.03 -11.90 4.20
C GLN A 45 -5.53 -12.07 3.96
N PHE A 46 -4.86 -10.96 3.68
CA PHE A 46 -3.43 -10.92 3.49
C PHE A 46 -2.78 -10.22 4.69
N PRO A 47 -1.90 -10.90 5.44
CA PRO A 47 -1.18 -10.28 6.54
C PRO A 47 -0.38 -9.07 6.04
N ALA A 48 -0.46 -7.94 6.74
CA ALA A 48 0.25 -6.71 6.37
C ALA A 48 1.75 -6.93 6.21
N ASP A 49 2.37 -7.73 7.09
CA ASP A 49 3.79 -8.08 7.03
C ASP A 49 4.16 -8.85 5.75
N ALA A 50 3.27 -9.72 5.27
CA ALA A 50 3.49 -10.46 4.02
C ALA A 50 3.46 -9.52 2.81
N ILE A 51 2.52 -8.57 2.79
CA ILE A 51 2.45 -7.53 1.76
C ILE A 51 3.69 -6.63 1.82
N ALA A 52 4.11 -6.18 3.00
CA ALA A 52 5.31 -5.37 3.17
C ALA A 52 6.57 -6.08 2.65
N ARG A 53 6.73 -7.39 2.97
CA ARG A 53 7.83 -8.20 2.42
C ARG A 53 7.77 -8.31 0.90
N LEU A 54 6.59 -8.51 0.31
CA LEU A 54 6.44 -8.54 -1.14
C LEU A 54 6.92 -7.24 -1.79
N TRP A 55 6.53 -6.09 -1.24
CA TRP A 55 6.98 -4.79 -1.75
C TRP A 55 8.50 -4.63 -1.68
N GLN A 56 9.13 -5.07 -0.59
CA GLN A 56 10.60 -5.04 -0.48
C GLN A 56 11.26 -5.91 -1.55
N LEU A 57 10.81 -7.16 -1.70
CA LEU A 57 11.32 -8.07 -2.73
C LEU A 57 11.13 -7.49 -4.14
N ALA A 58 9.97 -6.87 -4.39
CA ALA A 58 9.63 -6.26 -5.67
C ALA A 58 10.55 -5.09 -6.02
N VAL A 59 10.85 -4.19 -5.07
CA VAL A 59 11.80 -3.08 -5.29
C VAL A 59 13.20 -3.60 -5.59
N HIS A 60 13.68 -4.61 -4.84
CA HIS A 60 14.99 -5.21 -5.08
C HIS A 60 15.08 -5.90 -6.44
N ALA A 61 14.04 -6.65 -6.85
CA ALA A 61 14.03 -7.37 -8.11
C ALA A 61 13.87 -6.47 -9.34
N SER A 62 13.09 -5.38 -9.21
CA SER A 62 12.87 -4.42 -10.30
C SER A 62 13.99 -3.39 -10.46
N LEU A 63 14.90 -3.29 -9.48
CA LEU A 63 15.95 -2.26 -9.39
C LEU A 63 15.38 -0.84 -9.51
N ASP A 64 14.17 -0.67 -9.01
CA ASP A 64 13.38 0.51 -9.26
C ASP A 64 12.86 1.12 -7.94
N PRO A 65 13.53 2.16 -7.43
CA PRO A 65 13.11 2.81 -6.19
C PRO A 65 11.77 3.54 -6.30
N ALA A 66 11.30 3.84 -7.53
CA ALA A 66 10.03 4.52 -7.75
C ALA A 66 8.89 3.55 -8.10
N LEU A 67 9.05 2.24 -7.85
CA LEU A 67 8.09 1.20 -8.20
C LEU A 67 6.66 1.53 -7.77
N GLY A 68 6.47 2.03 -6.55
CA GLY A 68 5.15 2.42 -6.04
C GLY A 68 4.41 3.44 -6.91
N LEU A 69 5.12 4.39 -7.52
CA LEU A 69 4.54 5.35 -8.46
C LEU A 69 4.13 4.69 -9.77
N ARG A 70 4.88 3.69 -10.24
CA ARG A 70 4.54 2.95 -11.46
C ARG A 70 3.35 2.02 -11.27
N VAL A 71 3.25 1.35 -10.11
CA VAL A 71 2.12 0.49 -9.76
C VAL A 71 0.78 1.23 -9.87
N SER A 72 0.75 2.54 -9.59
CA SER A 72 -0.47 3.36 -9.71
C SER A 72 -1.16 3.26 -11.08
N ARG A 73 -0.43 2.96 -12.16
CA ARG A 73 -0.98 2.77 -13.51
C ARG A 73 -1.90 1.57 -13.63
N PHE A 74 -1.79 0.61 -12.72
CA PHE A 74 -2.57 -0.62 -12.70
C PHE A 74 -3.68 -0.61 -11.64
N VAL A 75 -3.85 0.50 -10.92
CA VAL A 75 -4.89 0.66 -9.90
C VAL A 75 -6.18 1.13 -10.57
N SER A 76 -7.24 0.33 -10.43
CA SER A 76 -8.58 0.71 -10.89
C SER A 76 -9.34 1.49 -9.79
N PRO A 77 -10.36 2.29 -10.15
CA PRO A 77 -11.25 2.90 -9.16
C PRO A 77 -11.89 1.89 -8.20
N THR A 78 -12.13 0.66 -8.67
CA THR A 78 -12.65 -0.43 -7.84
C THR A 78 -11.69 -0.90 -6.74
N ALA A 79 -10.38 -0.58 -6.83
CA ALA A 79 -9.40 -0.95 -5.81
C ALA A 79 -9.65 -0.28 -4.45
N PHE A 80 -10.38 0.84 -4.46
CA PHE A 80 -10.78 1.59 -3.27
C PHE A 80 -12.30 1.67 -3.10
N HIS A 81 -13.06 0.78 -3.74
CA HIS A 81 -14.52 0.70 -3.62
C HIS A 81 -15.20 2.07 -3.82
N ALA A 82 -16.13 2.44 -2.93
CA ALA A 82 -16.84 3.71 -2.95
C ALA A 82 -15.90 4.93 -2.96
N LEU A 83 -14.75 4.86 -2.28
CA LEU A 83 -13.77 5.95 -2.29
C LEU A 83 -13.23 6.16 -3.70
N GLY A 84 -12.81 5.08 -4.39
CA GLY A 84 -12.25 5.21 -5.73
C GLY A 84 -13.25 5.76 -6.76
N TYR A 85 -14.53 5.37 -6.69
CA TYR A 85 -15.57 5.99 -7.51
C TYR A 85 -15.79 7.47 -7.17
N THR A 86 -15.73 7.83 -5.89
CA THR A 86 -15.85 9.22 -5.43
C THR A 86 -14.71 10.09 -5.94
N LEU A 87 -13.49 9.53 -6.05
CA LEU A 87 -12.35 10.23 -6.67
C LEU A 87 -12.60 10.47 -8.17
N VAL A 88 -13.06 9.46 -8.91
CA VAL A 88 -13.36 9.59 -10.35
C VAL A 88 -14.47 10.59 -10.63
N ALA A 89 -15.48 10.69 -9.77
CA ALA A 89 -16.59 11.61 -9.91
C ALA A 89 -16.24 13.09 -9.57
N SER A 90 -14.99 13.39 -9.21
CA SER A 90 -14.57 14.74 -8.85
C SER A 90 -14.47 15.66 -10.06
N GLY A 91 -14.95 16.90 -9.94
CA GLY A 91 -14.89 17.90 -11.01
C GLY A 91 -13.54 18.59 -11.15
N SER A 92 -12.64 18.41 -10.17
CA SER A 92 -11.31 19.04 -10.17
C SER A 92 -10.29 18.23 -9.34
N LEU A 93 -9.00 18.47 -9.58
CA LEU A 93 -7.94 17.85 -8.79
C LEU A 93 -7.97 18.28 -7.32
N ARG A 94 -8.38 19.53 -7.05
CA ARG A 94 -8.62 20.03 -5.69
C ARG A 94 -9.62 19.14 -4.95
N GLU A 95 -10.76 18.90 -5.60
CA GLU A 95 -11.82 18.04 -5.07
C GLU A 95 -11.37 16.60 -4.81
N VAL A 96 -10.47 16.06 -5.65
CA VAL A 96 -9.86 14.74 -5.42
C VAL A 96 -9.10 14.73 -4.09
N PHE A 97 -8.20 15.70 -3.87
CA PHE A 97 -7.42 15.76 -2.62
C PHE A 97 -8.28 16.04 -1.39
N GLU A 98 -9.28 16.91 -1.50
CA GLU A 98 -10.25 17.16 -0.41
C GLU A 98 -10.99 15.88 0.00
N ARG A 99 -11.41 15.07 -0.98
CA ARG A 99 -12.05 13.77 -0.73
C ARG A 99 -11.09 12.77 -0.10
N ILE A 100 -9.84 12.70 -0.56
CA ILE A 100 -8.80 11.83 0.05
C ILE A 100 -8.61 12.19 1.52
N VAL A 101 -8.44 13.48 1.86
CA VAL A 101 -8.28 13.92 3.26
C VAL A 101 -9.51 13.58 4.09
N ARG A 102 -10.72 13.81 3.55
CA ARG A 102 -11.99 13.57 4.24
C ARG A 102 -12.24 12.10 4.56
N TYR A 103 -11.93 11.21 3.62
CA TYR A 103 -12.27 9.79 3.74
C TYR A 103 -11.13 8.90 4.22
N ARG A 104 -9.92 9.45 4.46
CA ARG A 104 -8.76 8.68 4.94
C ARG A 104 -9.06 7.87 6.21
N ALA A 105 -9.76 8.47 7.17
CA ALA A 105 -10.03 7.86 8.48
C ALA A 105 -10.95 6.63 8.39
N MET A 106 -11.69 6.50 7.28
CA MET A 106 -12.50 5.30 7.01
C MET A 106 -11.68 4.18 6.37
N ALA A 107 -10.53 4.49 5.77
CA ALA A 107 -9.71 3.56 5.01
C ALA A 107 -8.48 3.07 5.79
N GLU A 108 -7.77 3.95 6.50
CA GLU A 108 -6.51 3.62 7.18
C GLU A 108 -6.14 4.67 8.25
N ASP A 109 -5.66 4.23 9.43
CA ASP A 109 -5.25 5.10 10.55
C ASP A 109 -3.72 5.29 10.64
N SER A 110 -2.95 4.75 9.69
CA SER A 110 -1.48 4.77 9.69
C SER A 110 -0.88 6.02 9.02
N LEU A 111 -1.73 6.89 8.45
CA LEU A 111 -1.33 8.00 7.59
C LEU A 111 -2.08 9.30 7.95
N GLU A 112 -1.32 10.31 8.35
CA GLU A 112 -1.83 11.68 8.48
C GLU A 112 -1.77 12.36 7.11
N LEU A 113 -2.89 12.94 6.68
CA LEU A 113 -2.97 13.72 5.44
C LEU A 113 -3.44 15.14 5.74
N ASP A 114 -2.83 16.12 5.10
CA ASP A 114 -3.27 17.51 5.15
C ASP A 114 -3.31 18.07 3.73
N PHE A 115 -4.36 18.84 3.43
CA PHE A 115 -4.52 19.51 2.14
C PHE A 115 -4.98 20.93 2.37
N ARG A 116 -4.20 21.91 1.88
CA ARG A 116 -4.46 23.32 2.12
C ARG A 116 -4.04 24.20 0.95
N ALA A 117 -4.73 25.33 0.80
CA ALA A 117 -4.30 26.40 -0.08
C ALA A 117 -3.19 27.23 0.58
N VAL A 118 -2.15 27.56 -0.18
CA VAL A 118 -1.02 28.39 0.23
C VAL A 118 -0.72 29.39 -0.89
N GLY A 119 -1.30 30.59 -0.76
CA GLY A 119 -1.29 31.60 -1.83
C GLY A 119 -1.92 31.04 -3.11
N GLU A 120 -1.16 31.08 -4.21
CA GLU A 120 -1.57 30.61 -5.55
C GLU A 120 -1.35 29.10 -5.76
N ARG A 121 -1.04 28.34 -4.71
CA ARG A 121 -0.73 26.89 -4.79
C ARG A 121 -1.56 26.09 -3.79
N TYR A 122 -1.59 24.78 -4.00
CA TYR A 122 -2.09 23.83 -3.01
C TYR A 122 -0.93 22.96 -2.52
N GLU A 123 -0.93 22.66 -1.22
CA GLU A 123 -0.01 21.72 -0.59
C GLU A 123 -0.79 20.49 -0.14
N PHE A 124 -0.31 19.30 -0.54
CA PHE A 124 -0.77 18.01 -0.01
C PHE A 124 0.37 17.38 0.78
N ARG A 125 0.16 17.17 2.08
CA ARG A 125 1.18 16.68 3.01
C ARG A 125 0.82 15.30 3.51
N PHE A 126 1.82 14.45 3.58
CA PHE A 126 1.77 13.13 4.18
C PHE A 126 2.58 13.17 5.48
N GLY A 127 2.04 12.60 6.54
CA GLY A 127 2.70 12.45 7.83
C GLY A 127 2.41 11.07 8.42
N THR A 128 3.23 10.65 9.37
CA THR A 128 2.99 9.42 10.14
C THR A 128 2.42 9.81 11.49
N PRO A 129 1.25 9.29 11.89
CA PRO A 129 0.70 9.55 13.20
C PRO A 129 1.67 9.12 14.30
N LYS A 130 1.68 9.86 15.41
CA LYS A 130 2.57 9.57 16.55
C LYS A 130 2.39 8.16 17.12
N SER A 131 1.19 7.58 17.01
CA SER A 131 0.89 6.20 17.40
C SER A 131 1.68 5.15 16.61
N CYS A 132 1.99 5.43 15.34
CA CYS A 132 2.83 4.58 14.49
C CYS A 132 4.34 4.87 14.63
N GLN A 133 4.75 5.92 15.35
CA GLN A 133 6.16 6.28 15.53
C GLN A 133 6.87 5.49 16.65
N LEU A 134 6.28 4.39 17.13
CA LEU A 134 6.87 3.57 18.21
C LEU A 134 8.21 2.92 17.78
N PRO A 135 9.16 2.71 18.71
CA PRO A 135 10.56 2.38 18.41
C PRO A 135 10.77 1.09 17.62
N ALA A 136 9.78 0.20 17.58
CA ALA A 136 9.86 -1.06 16.85
C ALA A 136 9.96 -0.87 15.33
N MET A 137 9.44 0.23 14.75
CA MET A 137 9.58 0.52 13.32
C MET A 137 11.01 0.97 12.92
N ASN A 138 11.82 1.45 13.87
CA ASN A 138 13.20 1.86 13.60
C ASN A 138 14.16 0.66 13.42
N CYS A 139 13.81 -0.53 13.94
CA CYS A 139 14.57 -1.75 13.63
C CYS A 139 14.43 -2.15 12.15
N TRP A 140 13.29 -1.89 11.51
CA TRP A 140 13.00 -2.35 10.14
C TRP A 140 13.81 -1.64 9.06
N MET A 141 14.21 -0.38 9.27
CA MET A 141 15.02 0.36 8.30
C MET A 141 16.52 0.00 8.34
N HIS A 142 17.01 -0.67 9.40
CA HIS A 142 18.45 -0.90 9.60
C HIS A 142 18.86 -2.37 9.80
N SER A 143 17.95 -3.33 9.98
CA SER A 143 18.36 -4.72 10.25
C SER A 143 18.41 -5.60 9.00
N ARG A 144 19.64 -5.97 8.58
CA ARG A 144 19.90 -7.21 7.83
C ARG A 144 19.32 -8.42 8.59
N PRO A 145 18.89 -9.51 7.90
CA PRO A 145 18.14 -10.58 8.53
C PRO A 145 19.08 -11.51 9.27
N SER A 146 19.22 -11.33 10.58
CA SER A 146 19.66 -12.37 11.52
C SER A 146 19.32 -11.90 12.92
N THR A 147 18.69 -12.77 13.71
CA THR A 147 18.54 -12.64 15.17
C THR A 147 17.69 -11.48 15.70
N CYS A 148 16.38 -11.71 15.79
CA CYS A 148 15.63 -11.27 16.96
C CYS A 148 14.59 -12.36 17.29
N ALA A 149 15.10 -13.47 17.82
CA ALA A 149 14.32 -14.50 18.47
C ALA A 149 14.32 -14.19 19.98
N LEU A 150 13.15 -14.39 20.61
CA LEU A 150 12.89 -14.45 22.04
C LEU A 150 13.17 -13.21 22.89
N ALA A 151 12.10 -12.55 23.33
CA ALA A 151 11.82 -12.31 24.75
C ALA A 151 10.49 -11.55 24.90
N ALA A 152 9.42 -12.23 25.34
CA ALA A 152 8.36 -11.69 26.20
C ALA A 152 7.20 -12.70 26.31
N VAL A 153 7.39 -13.75 27.12
CA VAL A 153 6.30 -14.34 27.91
C VAL A 153 6.88 -14.52 29.31
N GLY A 154 6.28 -13.83 30.27
CA GLY A 154 6.55 -14.02 31.69
C GLY A 154 5.86 -15.25 32.25
#